data_AF-A0A537W303-F1
#
_entry.id   AF-A0A537W303-F1
#
_cell.length_a   1.000
_cell.length_b   1.000
_cell.length_c   1.000
_cell.angle_alpha   90.00
_cell.angle_beta   90.00
_cell.angle_gamma   90.00
#
_symmetry.space_group_name_H-M   'P 1'
#
loop_
_entity.id
_entity.type
_entity.pdbx_description
1 polymer ?
#
loop_
_entity_poly.entity_id
_entity_poly.type
_entity_poly.pdbx_seq_one_letter_code
_entity_poly.pdbx_strand_id
1 'polypeptide(L)'
;SNEAKIEMLAVPRETIASHGAISAETAEAMARGAVRRAPADVAVSVTGIAGPRGATPEKPVGLVYLGVARRDGACRVERRMFPGDRGAIRQAALIGALQMLQDEAPAA
;
A
#
# COMPACT_ATOMS: atom_id res chain seq x y z
N SER A 1 -8.47 -7.91 -4.57
CA SER A 1 -9.85 -7.37 -4.53
C SER A 1 -10.01 -6.47 -3.31
N ASN A 2 -11.20 -5.90 -3.07
CA ASN A 2 -11.48 -5.17 -1.83
C ASN A 2 -11.76 -6.14 -0.68
N GLU A 3 -12.43 -7.25 -0.98
CA GLU A 3 -12.75 -8.34 -0.04
C GLU A 3 -11.48 -8.88 0.60
N ALA A 4 -10.43 -9.16 -0.19
CA ALA A 4 -9.15 -9.62 0.34
C ALA A 4 -8.49 -8.62 1.30
N LYS A 5 -8.65 -7.30 1.07
CA LYS A 5 -8.12 -6.28 2.00
C LYS A 5 -8.84 -6.34 3.35
N ILE A 6 -10.15 -6.54 3.32
CA ILE A 6 -10.96 -6.64 4.53
C ILE A 6 -10.67 -7.94 5.27
N GLU A 7 -10.72 -9.07 4.57
CA GLU A 7 -10.63 -10.40 5.17
C GLU A 7 -9.21 -10.75 5.61
N MET A 8 -8.21 -10.48 4.78
CA MET A 8 -6.82 -10.88 5.07
C MET A 8 -6.08 -9.83 5.89
N LEU A 9 -6.40 -8.54 5.71
CA LEU A 9 -5.66 -7.43 6.32
C LEU A 9 -6.50 -6.62 7.32
N ALA A 10 -7.75 -7.00 7.61
CA ALA A 10 -8.64 -6.25 8.52
C ALA A 10 -8.79 -4.77 8.15
N VAL A 11 -8.74 -4.41 6.86
CA VAL A 11 -9.07 -3.06 6.43
C VAL A 11 -10.55 -2.80 6.70
N PRO A 12 -10.93 -1.74 7.45
CA PRO A 12 -12.34 -1.42 7.67
C PRO A 12 -13.08 -1.20 6.35
N ARG A 13 -14.33 -1.69 6.26
CA ARG A 13 -15.14 -1.54 5.04
C ARG A 13 -15.38 -0.07 4.73
N GLU A 14 -15.56 0.73 5.78
CA GLU A 14 -15.81 2.17 5.76
C GLU A 14 -14.62 2.94 5.17
N THR A 15 -13.38 2.47 5.41
CA THR A 15 -12.18 3.07 4.80
C THR A 15 -12.23 2.96 3.28
N ILE A 16 -12.58 1.78 2.76
CA ILE A 16 -12.69 1.56 1.32
C ILE A 16 -13.89 2.33 0.75
N ALA A 17 -15.01 2.39 1.47
CA ALA A 17 -16.19 3.14 1.03
C ALA A 17 -15.93 4.66 0.94
N SER A 18 -15.22 5.23 1.92
CA SER A 18 -15.04 6.68 2.03
C SER A 18 -13.86 7.20 1.21
N HIS A 19 -12.75 6.45 1.15
CA HIS A 19 -11.50 6.91 0.51
C HIS A 19 -11.19 6.16 -0.80
N GLY A 20 -11.86 5.02 -1.02
CA GLY A 20 -11.58 4.11 -2.12
C GLY A 20 -10.35 3.24 -1.84
N ALA A 21 -10.24 2.13 -2.57
CA ALA A 21 -9.18 1.14 -2.37
C ALA A 21 -7.76 1.63 -2.70
N ILE A 22 -7.64 2.71 -3.50
CA ILE A 22 -6.38 3.37 -3.86
C ILE A 22 -6.39 4.73 -3.18
N SER A 23 -5.86 4.76 -1.95
CA SER A 23 -5.86 5.90 -1.04
C SER A 23 -4.77 5.70 0.03
N ALA A 24 -4.42 6.78 0.72
CA ALA A 24 -3.44 6.72 1.81
C ALA A 24 -3.97 5.90 2.99
N GLU A 25 -5.25 6.09 3.31
CA GLU A 25 -5.97 5.45 4.41
C GLU A 25 -6.09 3.94 4.19
N THR A 26 -6.33 3.51 2.96
CA THR A 26 -6.32 2.08 2.63
C THR A 26 -4.91 1.50 2.73
N ALA A 27 -3.87 2.21 2.27
CA ALA A 27 -2.48 1.74 2.40
C ALA A 27 -2.06 1.61 3.88
N GLU A 28 -2.36 2.61 4.71
CA GLU A 28 -2.10 2.55 6.15
C GLU A 28 -2.83 1.35 6.79
N ALA A 29 -4.13 1.21 6.55
CA ALA A 29 -4.92 0.12 7.10
C ALA A 29 -4.38 -1.25 6.66
N MET A 30 -3.95 -1.39 5.40
CA MET A 30 -3.32 -2.61 4.89
C MET A 30 -2.01 -2.93 5.59
N ALA A 31 -1.10 -1.95 5.74
CA ALA A 31 0.20 -2.17 6.39
C ALA A 31 0.05 -2.53 7.88
N ARG A 32 -0.77 -1.77 8.61
CA ARG A 32 -1.08 -2.05 10.01
C ARG A 32 -1.79 -3.40 10.18
N GLY A 33 -2.67 -3.73 9.24
CA GLY A 33 -3.33 -5.02 9.15
C GLY A 33 -2.37 -6.18 9.02
N ALA A 34 -1.42 -6.07 8.08
CA ALA A 34 -0.42 -7.07 7.81
C ALA A 34 0.48 -7.32 9.03
N VAL A 35 1.04 -6.28 9.65
CA VAL A 35 1.96 -6.43 10.79
C VAL A 35 1.27 -7.04 12.02
N ARG A 36 -0.02 -6.75 12.24
CA ARG A 36 -0.81 -7.34 13.33
C ARG A 36 -1.13 -8.81 13.12
N ARG A 37 -1.31 -9.25 11.87
CA ARG A 37 -1.78 -10.59 11.52
C ARG A 37 -0.67 -11.57 11.18
N ALA A 38 0.51 -11.07 10.82
CA ALA A 38 1.69 -11.88 10.55
C ALA A 38 2.64 -11.91 11.77
N PRO A 39 3.45 -12.96 11.94
CA PRO A 39 4.58 -12.97 12.87
C PRO A 39 5.75 -12.15 12.29
N ALA A 40 5.54 -10.85 12.08
CA ALA A 40 6.51 -9.91 11.51
C ALA A 40 6.59 -8.62 12.34
N ASP A 41 7.76 -8.00 12.39
CA ASP A 41 7.98 -6.72 13.09
C ASP A 41 7.71 -5.50 12.22
N VAL A 42 7.83 -5.67 10.91
CA VAL A 42 7.57 -4.63 9.90
C VAL A 42 6.76 -5.24 8.76
N ALA A 43 5.80 -4.49 8.23
CA ALA A 43 5.06 -4.87 7.04
C ALA A 43 4.93 -3.69 6.09
N VAL A 44 5.00 -3.96 4.79
CA VAL A 44 4.75 -2.99 3.73
C VAL A 44 3.50 -3.36 2.93
N SER A 45 2.80 -2.36 2.42
CA SER A 45 1.60 -2.48 1.61
C SER A 45 1.72 -1.62 0.36
N VAL A 46 1.05 -2.07 -0.70
CA VAL A 46 1.00 -1.39 -1.99
C VAL A 46 -0.45 -1.39 -2.47
N THR A 47 -0.98 -0.20 -2.78
CA THR A 47 -2.26 -0.08 -3.49
C THR A 47 -2.19 1.01 -4.54
N GLY A 48 -2.54 0.70 -5.78
CA GLY A 48 -2.34 1.62 -6.90
C GLY A 48 -2.90 1.13 -8.22
N ILE A 49 -2.78 1.97 -9.25
CA ILE A 49 -3.31 1.74 -10.60
C ILE A 49 -2.13 1.58 -11.56
N ALA A 50 -1.71 0.34 -11.82
CA ALA A 50 -0.69 0.07 -12.84
C ALA A 50 -1.23 0.15 -14.29
N GLY A 51 -2.56 0.24 -14.47
CA GLY A 51 -3.18 0.35 -15.79
C GLY A 51 -3.24 -0.99 -16.57
N PRO A 52 -3.74 -0.95 -17.83
CA PRO A 52 -4.28 0.24 -18.49
C PRO A 52 -5.68 0.62 -17.99
N ARG A 53 -6.39 -0.28 -17.31
CA ARG A 53 -7.75 -0.06 -16.80
C ARG A 53 -7.75 0.42 -15.35
N GLY A 54 -8.87 1.01 -14.93
CA GLY A 54 -9.14 1.41 -13.54
C GLY A 54 -8.67 2.81 -13.16
N ALA A 55 -8.15 3.58 -14.12
CA ALA A 55 -7.85 4.99 -13.94
C ALA A 55 -9.10 5.87 -14.07
N THR A 56 -9.12 6.95 -13.30
CA THR A 56 -10.07 8.06 -13.43
C THR A 56 -9.26 9.36 -13.58
N PRO A 57 -9.87 10.50 -13.97
CA PRO A 57 -9.19 11.79 -13.98
C PRO A 57 -8.52 12.12 -12.63
N GLU A 58 -9.14 11.73 -11.52
CA GLU A 58 -8.64 11.97 -10.16
C GLU A 58 -7.59 10.93 -9.71
N LYS A 59 -7.63 9.72 -10.29
CA LYS A 59 -6.73 8.61 -9.96
C LYS A 59 -6.12 8.05 -11.25
N PRO A 60 -5.07 8.70 -11.80
CA PRO A 60 -4.48 8.30 -13.08
C PRO A 60 -3.68 7.00 -12.99
N VAL A 61 -3.39 6.40 -14.16
CA VAL A 61 -2.42 5.29 -14.26
C VAL A 61 -1.06 5.74 -13.74
N GLY A 62 -0.45 4.91 -12.90
CA GLY A 62 0.83 5.13 -12.21
C GLY A 62 0.67 5.62 -10.77
N LEU A 63 -0.54 5.99 -10.33
CA LEU A 63 -0.79 6.42 -8.96
C LEU A 63 -0.68 5.21 -8.04
N VAL A 64 0.23 5.27 -7.07
CA VAL A 64 0.48 4.21 -6.10
C VAL A 64 0.62 4.83 -4.71
N TYR A 65 -0.02 4.21 -3.73
CA TYR A 65 0.22 4.44 -2.31
C TYR A 65 1.02 3.28 -1.73
N LEU A 66 2.11 3.60 -1.05
CA LEU A 66 2.95 2.67 -0.33
C LEU A 66 2.79 2.95 1.17
N GLY A 67 2.47 1.94 1.97
CA GLY A 67 2.37 2.08 3.42
C GLY A 67 3.30 1.11 4.11
N VAL A 68 4.06 1.55 5.12
CA VAL A 68 4.89 0.70 5.97
C VAL A 68 4.46 0.86 7.42
N ALA A 69 4.37 -0.24 8.15
CA ALA A 69 3.98 -0.24 9.55
C ALA A 69 4.90 -1.15 10.36
N ARG A 70 5.22 -0.72 11.58
CA ARG A 70 6.00 -1.46 12.57
C ARG A 70 5.10 -1.95 13.69
N ARG A 71 5.50 -3.03 14.36
CA ARG A 71 4.76 -3.67 15.46
C ARG A 71 4.61 -2.75 16.68
N ASP A 72 5.53 -1.81 16.87
CA ASP A 72 5.48 -0.77 17.91
C ASP A 72 4.42 0.32 17.66
N GLY A 73 3.73 0.27 16.52
CA GLY A 73 2.66 1.19 16.16
C GLY A 73 3.08 2.29 15.19
N ALA A 74 4.38 2.45 14.89
CA ALA A 74 4.84 3.40 13.89
C ALA A 74 4.29 3.03 12.50
N CYS A 75 3.90 4.05 11.73
CA CYS A 75 3.43 3.86 10.37
C CYS A 75 3.71 5.09 9.52
N ARG A 76 4.06 4.86 8.26
CA ARG A 76 4.32 5.89 7.26
C ARG A 76 3.64 5.49 5.96
N VAL A 77 3.04 6.47 5.28
CA VAL A 77 2.44 6.28 3.96
C VAL A 77 2.99 7.30 2.98
N GLU A 78 3.28 6.85 1.77
CA GLU A 78 3.72 7.68 0.67
C GLU A 78 2.79 7.57 -0.53
N ARG A 79 2.47 8.72 -1.12
CA ARG A 79 1.84 8.80 -2.44
C ARG A 79 2.92 8.97 -3.50
N ARG A 80 2.97 8.04 -4.45
CA ARG A 80 3.94 8.02 -5.55
C ARG A 80 3.23 8.02 -6.90
N MET A 81 3.94 8.54 -7.90
CA MET A 81 3.49 8.63 -9.27
C MET A 81 4.58 8.03 -10.16
N PHE A 82 4.33 6.83 -10.68
CA PHE A 82 5.32 6.10 -11.47
C PHE A 82 4.99 6.19 -12.97
N PRO A 83 5.96 6.55 -13.83
CA PRO A 83 5.77 6.56 -15.26
C PRO A 83 5.90 5.14 -15.85
N GLY A 84 5.47 5.01 -17.11
CA GLY A 84 5.66 3.80 -17.91
C GLY A 84 4.41 2.92 -17.99
N ASP A 85 4.60 1.72 -18.53
CA ASP A 85 3.54 0.74 -18.67
C ASP A 85 3.24 -0.01 -17.36
N ARG A 86 2.29 -0.95 -17.42
CA ARG A 86 1.89 -1.76 -16.26
C ARG A 86 3.06 -2.53 -15.63
N GLY A 87 4.04 -2.97 -16.43
CA GLY A 87 5.22 -3.67 -15.94
C GLY A 87 6.15 -2.73 -15.19
N ALA A 88 6.51 -1.62 -15.83
CA ALA A 88 7.38 -0.59 -15.26
C ALA A 88 6.83 -0.02 -13.94
N ILE A 89 5.53 0.30 -13.89
CA ILE A 89 4.87 0.81 -12.68
C ILE A 89 4.94 -0.20 -11.54
N ARG A 90 4.69 -1.49 -11.81
CA ARG A 90 4.75 -2.54 -10.78
C ARG A 90 6.17 -2.74 -10.25
N GLN A 91 7.16 -2.72 -11.13
CA GLN A 91 8.55 -2.85 -10.75
C GLN A 91 9.02 -1.66 -9.90
N ALA A 92 8.69 -0.43 -10.31
CA ALA A 92 9.01 0.76 -9.54
C ALA A 92 8.32 0.78 -8.17
N ALA A 93 7.04 0.38 -8.09
CA ALA A 93 6.32 0.26 -6.83
C ALA A 93 6.92 -0.81 -5.90
N LEU A 94 7.36 -1.95 -6.45
CA LEU A 94 8.06 -2.99 -5.68
C LEU A 94 9.37 -2.46 -5.08
N ILE A 95 10.20 -1.79 -5.89
CA ILE A 95 11.47 -1.23 -5.43
C ILE A 95 11.23 -0.20 -4.32
N GLY A 96 10.28 0.71 -4.51
CA GLY A 96 9.92 1.70 -3.49
C GLY A 96 9.40 1.07 -2.20
N ALA A 97 8.59 0.01 -2.30
CA ALA A 97 8.11 -0.72 -1.12
C ALA A 97 9.26 -1.40 -0.36
N LEU A 98 10.21 -2.03 -1.07
CA LEU A 98 11.37 -2.66 -0.45
C LEU A 98 12.29 -1.64 0.22
N GLN A 99 12.48 -0.47 -0.38
CA GLN A 99 13.23 0.63 0.22
C GLN A 99 12.56 1.12 1.52
N MET A 100 11.25 1.37 1.51
CA MET A 100 10.53 1.73 2.73
C MET A 100 10.62 0.66 3.82
N LEU A 101 10.62 -0.62 3.43
CA LEU A 101 10.77 -1.72 4.37
C LEU A 101 12.18 -1.75 5.00
N GLN A 102 13.22 -1.46 4.21
CA GLN A 102 14.61 -1.38 4.68
C GLN A 102 14.81 -0.19 5.63
N ASP A 103 14.24 0.97 5.31
CA ASP A 103 14.35 2.18 6.14
C ASP A 103 13.71 2.00 7.54
N GLU A 104 12.66 1.18 7.64
CA GLU A 104 11.92 0.91 8.88
C GLU A 104 12.36 -0.39 9.57
N ALA A 105 13.31 -1.13 8.98
CA ALA A 105 13.84 -2.34 9.58
C ALA A 105 14.55 -1.98 10.89
N PRO A 106 14.28 -2.71 11.99
CA PRO A 106 15.04 -2.50 13.23
C PRO A 106 16.53 -2.73 12.96
N ALA A 107 17.38 -1.94 13.61
CA ALA A 107 18.82 -2.20 13.62
C ALA A 107 19.06 -3.61 14.19
N ALA A 108 19.87 -4.40 13.48
CA ALA A 108 20.23 -5.76 13.85
C ALA A 108 21.15 -5.80 15.08
#